data_AF-A0A496XHL3-F1
#
_entry.id   AF-A0A496XHL3-F1
#
_cell.length_a   1.000
_cell.length_b   1.000
_cell.length_c   1.000
_cell.angle_alpha   90.00
_cell.angle_beta   90.00
_cell.angle_gamma   90.00
#
_symmetry.space_group_name_H-M   'P 1'
#
loop_
_entity.id
_entity.type
_entity.pdbx_description
1 polymer ?
#
loop_
_entity_poly.entity_id
_entity_poly.type
_entity_poly.pdbx_seq_one_letter_code
_entity_poly.pdbx_strand_id
1 'polypeptide(L)'
;MLFKRASRTSAETAYVVVQNVSGSTMTAGYSAVFDVGGSVNGVRVSQADSADLQAYAGVIHADLANSAYGLCQVYGYRASAYVNSSTGSSVAGDILSPMNGGWGLTPSATSGTAKAFAFLCESISASSSSRYNLTAKVFVRAL
;
A
#
# COMPACT_ATOMS: atom_id res chain seq x y z
N MET A 1 13.26 -7.47 -23.15
CA MET A 1 12.06 -6.69 -22.78
C MET A 1 12.29 -5.25 -23.17
N LEU A 2 11.48 -4.69 -24.06
CA LEU A 2 11.62 -3.30 -24.52
C LEU A 2 10.74 -2.41 -23.63
N PHE A 3 11.33 -1.68 -22.69
CA PHE A 3 10.60 -0.66 -21.93
C PHE A 3 10.52 0.62 -22.75
N LYS A 4 9.48 0.73 -23.58
CA LYS A 4 9.18 1.96 -24.33
C LYS A 4 8.34 2.86 -23.43
N ARG A 5 8.96 3.79 -22.70
CA ARG A 5 8.21 4.88 -22.05
C ARG A 5 7.53 5.69 -23.16
N ALA A 6 6.22 5.87 -23.09
CA ALA A 6 5.61 7.02 -23.76
C ALA A 6 6.29 8.27 -23.17
N SER A 7 6.78 9.19 -24.00
CA SER A 7 7.38 10.44 -23.53
C SER A 7 6.28 11.30 -22.90
N ARG A 8 6.03 11.11 -21.60
CA ARG A 8 5.06 11.87 -20.80
C ARG A 8 5.75 12.40 -19.56
N THR A 9 5.34 13.59 -19.13
CA THR A 9 5.83 14.27 -17.93
C THR A 9 5.37 13.59 -16.64
N SER A 10 4.25 12.86 -16.68
CA SER A 10 3.70 12.15 -15.53
C SER A 10 4.25 10.73 -15.40
N ALA A 11 4.51 10.31 -14.16
CA ALA A 11 4.92 8.94 -13.84
C ALA A 11 3.87 7.92 -14.32
N GLU A 12 4.32 6.74 -14.73
CA GLU A 12 3.42 5.65 -15.11
C GLU A 12 2.78 5.06 -13.86
N THR A 13 1.46 4.91 -13.88
CA THR A 13 0.68 4.29 -12.81
C THR A 13 -0.24 3.24 -13.40
N ALA A 14 -0.34 2.08 -12.76
CA ALA A 14 -1.31 1.03 -13.11
C ALA A 14 -2.32 0.86 -11.98
N TYR A 15 -3.56 0.60 -12.35
CA TYR A 15 -4.68 0.38 -11.43
C TYR A 15 -5.41 -0.92 -11.75
N VAL A 16 -6.01 -1.51 -10.74
CA VAL A 16 -7.00 -2.58 -10.88
C VAL A 16 -8.30 -2.15 -10.21
N VAL A 17 -9.41 -2.70 -10.69
CA VAL A 17 -10.71 -2.50 -10.05
C VAL A 17 -10.84 -3.50 -8.90
N VAL A 18 -11.19 -3.00 -7.72
CA VAL A 18 -11.38 -3.80 -6.51
C VAL A 18 -12.72 -3.49 -5.85
N GLN A 19 -13.22 -4.44 -5.07
CA GLN A 19 -14.39 -4.28 -4.22
C GLN A 19 -13.97 -4.20 -2.76
N ASN A 20 -14.39 -3.16 -2.04
CA ASN A 20 -14.15 -3.07 -0.61
C ASN A 20 -15.12 -3.99 0.17
N VAL A 21 -14.58 -4.91 0.96
CA VAL A 21 -15.35 -5.80 1.84
C VAL A 21 -14.96 -5.67 3.33
N SER A 22 -14.29 -4.59 3.69
CA SER A 22 -13.76 -4.37 5.04
C SER A 22 -14.80 -4.01 6.11
N GLY A 23 -16.07 -3.82 5.74
CA GLY A 23 -17.13 -3.39 6.66
C GLY A 23 -17.13 -1.89 6.98
N SER A 24 -16.21 -1.11 6.40
CA SER A 24 -16.15 0.35 6.56
C SER A 24 -15.64 1.03 5.27
N THR A 25 -15.71 2.36 5.19
CA THR A 25 -15.13 3.10 4.06
C THR A 25 -13.61 3.04 4.13
N MET A 26 -12.96 2.67 3.03
CA MET A 26 -11.51 2.77 2.89
C MET A 26 -11.14 4.16 2.37
N THR A 27 -10.30 4.88 3.09
CA THR A 27 -9.89 6.23 2.71
C THR A 27 -8.81 6.22 1.63
N ALA A 28 -8.78 7.26 0.78
CA ALA A 28 -7.72 7.47 -0.18
C ALA A 28 -6.32 7.38 0.46
N GLY A 29 -5.42 6.60 -0.15
CA GLY A 29 -4.07 6.39 0.37
C GLY A 29 -3.94 5.22 1.34
N TYR A 30 -5.04 4.56 1.74
CA TYR A 30 -4.97 3.32 2.52
C TYR A 30 -4.46 2.16 1.68
N SER A 31 -3.68 1.31 2.32
CA SER A 31 -3.23 0.04 1.80
C SER A 31 -4.31 -1.02 1.94
N ALA A 32 -4.34 -1.90 0.96
CA ALA A 32 -5.31 -2.98 0.87
C ALA A 32 -4.61 -4.30 0.55
N VAL A 33 -5.20 -5.39 1.02
CA VAL A 33 -4.82 -6.77 0.68
C VAL A 33 -6.01 -7.43 0.01
N PHE A 34 -5.75 -8.42 -0.85
CA PHE A 34 -6.80 -9.27 -1.38
C PHE A 34 -7.41 -10.10 -0.25
N ASP A 35 -8.74 -10.13 -0.22
CA ASP A 35 -9.48 -10.99 0.70
C ASP A 35 -9.22 -12.46 0.34
N VAL A 36 -8.55 -13.17 1.23
CA VAL A 36 -8.24 -14.61 1.11
C VAL A 36 -9.23 -15.50 1.86
N GLY A 37 -10.34 -14.93 2.36
CA GLY A 37 -11.39 -15.66 3.06
C GLY A 37 -12.16 -16.65 2.18
N GLY A 38 -13.19 -17.30 2.75
CA GLY A 38 -13.89 -18.43 2.11
C GLY A 38 -14.67 -18.13 0.81
N SER A 39 -14.75 -16.88 0.36
CA SER A 39 -15.47 -16.50 -0.88
C SER A 39 -14.68 -15.46 -1.69
N VAL A 40 -13.60 -15.93 -2.34
CA VAL A 40 -12.72 -15.10 -3.18
C VAL A 40 -13.28 -15.04 -4.60
N ASN A 41 -13.55 -13.83 -5.10
CA ASN A 41 -13.92 -13.56 -6.51
C ASN A 41 -12.79 -12.85 -7.29
N GLY A 42 -11.59 -12.77 -6.70
CA GLY A 42 -10.38 -12.19 -7.29
C GLY A 42 -10.30 -10.66 -7.27
N VAL A 43 -11.34 -9.96 -6.80
CA VAL A 43 -11.38 -8.48 -6.79
C VAL A 43 -11.66 -7.90 -5.40
N ARG A 44 -12.05 -8.74 -4.42
CA ARG A 44 -12.32 -8.30 -3.05
C ARG A 44 -11.04 -7.91 -2.32
N VAL A 45 -11.10 -6.79 -1.61
CA VAL A 45 -10.01 -6.29 -0.77
C VAL A 45 -10.52 -5.83 0.60
N SER A 46 -9.64 -5.93 1.59
CA SER A 46 -9.91 -5.57 2.99
C SER A 46 -8.71 -4.89 3.64
N GLN A 47 -8.88 -4.51 4.91
CA GLN A 47 -7.76 -4.22 5.80
C GLN A 47 -6.86 -5.45 5.91
N ALA A 48 -5.56 -5.23 6.06
CA ALA A 48 -4.61 -6.33 6.28
C ALA A 48 -4.81 -7.00 7.65
N ASP A 49 -4.75 -8.32 7.65
CA ASP A 49 -4.69 -9.21 8.81
C ASP A 49 -3.47 -10.15 8.67
N SER A 50 -3.14 -10.84 9.74
CA SER A 50 -2.05 -11.83 9.82
C SER A 50 -2.10 -12.90 8.71
N ALA A 51 -3.29 -13.23 8.20
CA ALA A 51 -3.48 -14.26 7.18
C ALA A 51 -3.17 -13.79 5.74
N ASP A 52 -3.20 -12.49 5.46
CA ASP A 52 -3.21 -11.95 4.09
C ASP A 52 -2.10 -10.91 3.83
N LEU A 53 -1.13 -10.77 4.75
CA LEU A 53 0.03 -9.87 4.59
C LEU A 53 0.83 -10.07 3.30
N GLN A 54 0.78 -11.27 2.71
CA GLN A 54 1.46 -11.60 1.45
C GLN A 54 0.58 -11.40 0.21
N ALA A 55 -0.70 -11.10 0.39
CA ALA A 55 -1.68 -10.89 -0.67
C ALA A 55 -1.92 -9.38 -0.90
N TYR A 56 -0.85 -8.56 -0.86
CA TYR A 56 -1.00 -7.12 -1.03
C TYR A 56 -1.63 -6.75 -2.38
N ALA A 57 -2.72 -6.00 -2.33
CA ALA A 57 -3.46 -5.58 -3.50
C ALA A 57 -2.99 -4.23 -4.04
N GLY A 58 -2.54 -3.32 -3.17
CA GLY A 58 -2.10 -1.98 -3.58
C GLY A 58 -2.60 -0.87 -2.64
N VAL A 59 -2.69 0.35 -3.19
CA VAL A 59 -3.13 1.55 -2.47
C VAL A 59 -4.42 2.12 -3.06
N ILE A 60 -5.42 2.35 -2.23
CA ILE A 60 -6.74 2.88 -2.62
C ILE A 60 -6.60 4.28 -3.21
N HIS A 61 -7.13 4.49 -4.42
CA HIS A 61 -7.00 5.76 -5.14
C HIS A 61 -7.85 6.89 -4.54
N ALA A 62 -9.12 6.62 -4.27
CA ALA A 62 -10.11 7.55 -3.73
C ALA A 62 -10.98 6.83 -2.68
N ASP A 63 -11.66 7.59 -1.83
CA ASP A 63 -12.53 7.02 -0.80
C ASP A 63 -13.51 6.00 -1.39
N LEU A 64 -13.48 4.80 -0.81
CA LEU A 64 -14.20 3.64 -1.32
C LEU A 64 -15.13 3.11 -0.24
N ALA A 65 -16.43 3.40 -0.38
CA ALA A 65 -17.45 2.92 0.54
C ALA A 65 -17.47 1.38 0.63
N ASN A 66 -17.94 0.85 1.76
CA ASN A 66 -18.10 -0.59 1.92
C ASN A 66 -19.02 -1.17 0.82
N SER A 67 -18.69 -2.36 0.32
CA SER A 67 -19.35 -3.06 -0.78
C SER A 67 -19.31 -2.38 -2.15
N ALA A 68 -18.70 -1.19 -2.27
CA ALA A 68 -18.53 -0.50 -3.54
C ALA A 68 -17.28 -0.96 -4.31
N TYR A 69 -17.24 -0.63 -5.60
CA TYR A 69 -16.09 -0.86 -6.48
C TYR A 69 -15.31 0.43 -6.69
N GLY A 70 -13.99 0.32 -6.75
CA GLY A 70 -13.10 1.46 -6.93
C GLY A 70 -11.73 1.06 -7.49
N LEU A 71 -10.86 2.06 -7.64
CA LEU A 71 -9.52 1.87 -8.18
C LEU A 71 -8.50 1.66 -7.06
N CYS A 72 -7.69 0.61 -7.20
CA CYS A 72 -6.52 0.35 -6.39
C CYS A 72 -5.27 0.49 -7.26
N GLN A 73 -4.32 1.34 -6.85
CA GLN A 73 -3.06 1.50 -7.54
C GLN A 73 -2.14 0.31 -7.23
N VAL A 74 -1.73 -0.42 -8.26
CA VAL A 74 -0.90 -1.63 -8.15
C VAL A 74 0.55 -1.40 -8.55
N TYR A 75 0.82 -0.34 -9.32
CA TYR A 75 2.17 -0.01 -9.76
C TYR A 75 2.36 1.50 -9.90
N GLY A 76 3.55 1.99 -9.60
CA GLY A 76 4.00 3.35 -9.90
C GLY A 76 4.15 4.25 -8.67
N TYR A 77 4.59 5.47 -8.93
CA TYR A 77 4.76 6.50 -7.89
C TYR A 77 3.41 6.95 -7.34
N ARG A 78 3.37 7.21 -6.03
CA ARG A 78 2.24 7.82 -5.34
C ARG A 78 2.76 8.87 -4.36
N ALA A 79 2.24 10.10 -4.46
CA ALA A 79 2.68 11.21 -3.62
C ALA A 79 2.20 11.13 -2.17
N SER A 80 1.17 10.31 -1.90
CA SER A 80 0.58 10.16 -0.58
C SER A 80 0.02 8.75 -0.40
N ALA A 81 0.66 7.96 0.46
CA ALA A 81 0.17 6.70 0.99
C ALA A 81 0.27 6.71 2.52
N TYR A 82 -0.64 6.02 3.19
CA TYR A 82 -0.68 5.94 4.64
C TYR A 82 0.45 5.02 5.14
N VAL A 83 1.34 5.56 5.96
CA VAL A 83 2.49 4.86 6.51
C VAL A 83 2.41 4.89 8.03
N ASN A 84 2.55 3.72 8.64
CA ASN A 84 2.74 3.54 10.07
C ASN A 84 4.25 3.42 10.33
N SER A 85 4.80 4.35 11.09
CA SER A 85 6.21 4.34 11.48
C SER A 85 6.35 4.28 13.00
N SER A 86 7.54 3.91 13.46
CA SER A 86 7.90 3.79 14.89
C SER A 86 9.04 4.75 15.25
N THR A 87 9.55 4.70 16.47
CA THR A 87 10.54 5.64 17.06
C THR A 87 11.84 5.83 16.26
N GLY A 88 12.08 5.07 15.19
CA GLY A 88 13.21 5.25 14.28
C GLY A 88 12.90 6.15 13.08
N SER A 89 13.95 6.70 12.48
CA SER A 89 13.86 7.30 11.15
C SER A 89 13.79 6.21 10.09
N SER A 90 13.05 6.46 9.02
CA SER A 90 13.09 5.66 7.79
C SER A 90 13.75 6.46 6.68
N VAL A 91 14.48 5.79 5.80
CA VAL A 91 15.16 6.43 4.67
C VAL A 91 14.45 6.10 3.36
N ALA A 92 14.69 6.93 2.35
CA ALA A 92 14.23 6.61 1.00
C ALA A 92 14.85 5.28 0.55
N GLY A 93 14.04 4.40 -0.04
CA GLY A 93 14.41 3.05 -0.43
C GLY A 93 14.03 1.97 0.59
N ASP A 94 13.66 2.33 1.82
CA ASP A 94 13.18 1.34 2.80
C ASP A 94 11.96 0.61 2.24
N ILE A 95 11.99 -0.72 2.37
CA ILE A 95 10.91 -1.58 1.91
C ILE A 95 9.71 -1.41 2.83
N LEU A 96 8.54 -1.38 2.20
CA LEU A 96 7.25 -1.23 2.84
C LEU A 96 6.45 -2.54 2.73
N SER A 97 5.85 -2.93 3.84
CA SER A 97 4.95 -4.10 3.92
C SER A 97 3.60 -3.71 4.53
N PRO A 98 2.50 -4.42 4.22
CA PRO A 98 1.22 -4.18 4.85
C PRO A 98 1.31 -4.32 6.37
N MET A 99 0.66 -3.43 7.11
CA MET A 99 0.60 -3.50 8.57
C MET A 99 -0.52 -4.43 9.02
N ASN A 100 -0.19 -5.46 9.81
CA ASN A 100 -1.19 -6.33 10.43
C ASN A 100 -2.19 -5.52 11.28
N GLY A 101 -3.49 -5.69 11.03
CA GLY A 101 -4.58 -4.99 11.71
C GLY A 101 -4.62 -3.49 11.40
N GLY A 102 -4.03 -3.06 10.28
CA GLY A 102 -3.82 -1.66 9.96
C GLY A 102 -4.14 -1.32 8.50
N TRP A 103 -4.36 -0.03 8.26
CA TRP A 103 -4.62 0.53 6.92
C TRP A 103 -3.36 1.04 6.20
N GLY A 104 -2.21 0.94 6.87
CA GLY A 104 -0.97 1.54 6.41
C GLY A 104 0.06 0.51 5.97
N LEU A 105 1.11 1.04 5.36
CA LEU A 105 2.36 0.33 5.18
C LEU A 105 3.28 0.59 6.36
N THR A 106 4.06 -0.39 6.77
CA THR A 106 5.14 -0.21 7.74
C THR A 106 6.50 -0.35 7.06
N PRO A 107 7.46 0.55 7.32
CA PRO A 107 8.85 0.33 6.97
C PRO A 107 9.37 -0.92 7.68
N SER A 108 10.00 -1.81 6.91
CA SER A 108 10.71 -2.97 7.44
C SER A 108 12.18 -2.59 7.62
N ALA A 109 12.65 -2.49 8.86
CA ALA A 109 14.04 -2.15 9.19
C ALA A 109 15.05 -3.27 8.84
N THR A 110 14.56 -4.46 8.45
CA THR A 110 15.39 -5.62 8.14
C THR A 110 15.57 -5.78 6.64
N SER A 111 16.84 -5.77 6.20
CA SER A 111 17.27 -6.35 4.93
C SER A 111 16.90 -7.84 4.93
N GLY A 112 15.83 -8.22 4.25
CA GLY A 112 15.30 -9.57 4.38
C GLY A 112 14.36 -9.98 3.26
N THR A 113 14.31 -11.29 3.04
CA THR A 113 13.66 -12.07 1.98
C THR A 113 12.13 -11.89 1.79
N ALA A 114 11.51 -10.92 2.47
CA ALA A 114 10.08 -10.64 2.34
C ALA A 114 9.74 -10.03 0.98
N LYS A 115 8.59 -10.40 0.40
CA LYS A 115 8.11 -9.79 -0.85
C LYS A 115 7.94 -8.29 -0.62
N ALA A 116 8.71 -7.51 -1.36
CA ALA A 116 8.75 -6.08 -1.21
C ALA A 116 7.68 -5.43 -2.11
N PHE A 117 6.53 -5.11 -1.54
CA PHE A 117 5.37 -4.62 -2.29
C PHE A 117 5.39 -3.12 -2.58
N ALA A 118 6.14 -2.35 -1.80
CA ALA A 118 6.38 -0.94 -2.02
C ALA A 118 7.72 -0.53 -1.38
N PHE A 119 8.15 0.69 -1.65
CA PHE A 119 9.28 1.31 -0.95
C PHE A 119 9.07 2.81 -0.78
N LEU A 120 9.72 3.40 0.23
CA LEU A 120 9.68 4.84 0.49
C LEU A 120 10.43 5.62 -0.60
N CYS A 121 9.83 6.71 -1.08
CA CYS A 121 10.47 7.65 -2.00
C CYS A 121 10.98 8.92 -1.30
N GLU A 122 10.83 9.01 0.02
CA GLU A 122 11.36 10.09 0.85
C GLU A 122 11.73 9.57 2.24
N SER A 123 12.55 10.32 2.97
CA SER A 123 12.86 10.01 4.36
C SER A 123 11.72 10.42 5.29
N ILE A 124 11.50 9.61 6.33
CA ILE A 124 10.59 9.90 7.43
C ILE A 124 11.44 10.17 8.66
N SER A 125 11.32 11.38 9.21
CA SER A 125 12.03 11.76 10.43
C SER A 125 11.51 10.99 11.63
N ALA A 126 12.40 10.64 12.56
CA ALA A 126 12.01 10.00 13.81
C ALA A 126 10.99 10.87 14.57
N SER A 127 10.04 10.20 15.22
CA SER A 127 9.09 10.81 16.15
C SER A 127 9.40 10.35 17.56
N SER A 128 9.07 11.18 18.55
CA SER A 128 9.08 10.77 19.97
C SER A 128 7.98 9.77 20.32
N SER A 129 6.99 9.59 19.43
CA SER A 129 5.94 8.58 19.59
C SER A 129 6.44 7.19 19.25
N SER A 130 6.12 6.20 20.09
CA SER A 130 6.47 4.79 19.87
C SER A 130 5.84 4.22 18.59
N ARG A 131 4.69 4.75 18.18
CA ARG A 131 4.05 4.53 16.88
C ARG A 131 3.31 5.79 16.45
N TYR A 132 3.36 6.12 15.17
CA TYR A 132 2.63 7.23 14.60
C TYR A 132 2.29 6.96 13.13
N ASN A 133 1.25 7.62 12.66
CA ASN A 133 0.79 7.51 11.29
C ASN A 133 1.02 8.83 10.55
N LEU A 134 1.38 8.74 9.28
CA LEU A 134 1.57 9.88 8.40
C LEU A 134 1.30 9.48 6.95
N THR A 135 1.32 10.47 6.06
CA THR A 135 1.33 10.24 4.62
C THR A 135 2.72 10.47 4.05
N ALA A 136 3.23 9.52 3.28
CA ALA A 136 4.53 9.64 2.61
C ALA A 136 4.44 9.32 1.12
N LYS A 137 5.44 9.78 0.37
CA LYS A 137 5.68 9.40 -1.02
C LYS A 137 6.20 7.98 -1.08
N VAL A 138 5.56 7.14 -1.89
CA VAL A 138 5.91 5.74 -2.06
C VAL A 138 5.93 5.35 -3.53
N PHE A 139 6.64 4.27 -3.85
CA PHE A 139 6.48 3.57 -5.11
C PHE A 139 5.82 2.23 -4.84
N VAL A 140 4.70 1.97 -5.52
CA VAL A 140 3.93 0.73 -5.40
C VAL A 140 4.40 -0.27 -6.45
N ARG A 141 4.55 -1.54 -6.07
CA ARG A 141 4.82 -2.68 -6.94
C ARG A 141 4.14 -3.95 -6.41
N ALA A 142 2.80 -3.96 -6.46
CA ALA A 142 1.98 -5.05 -5.93
C ALA A 142 1.99 -6.31 -6.82
N LEU A 143 2.39 -6.18 -8.09
CA LEU A 143 2.53 -7.28 -9.06
C LEU A 143 3.76 -8.15 -8.70
#